data_AF-A0A2V9RKQ6-F1
#
_entry.id   AF-A0A2V9RKQ6-F1
#
_cell.length_a   1.000
_cell.length_b   1.000
_cell.length_c   1.000
_cell.angle_alpha   90.00
_cell.angle_beta   90.00
_cell.angle_gamma   90.00
#
_symmetry.space_group_name_H-M   'P 1'
#
loop_
_entity.id
_entity.type
_entity.pdbx_description
1 polymer ?
#
loop_
_entity_poly.entity_id
_entity_poly.type
_entity_poly.pdbx_seq_one_letter_code
_entity_poly.pdbx_strand_id
1 'polypeptide(L)'
;MDHNPRRHGERGQTIILVALTVVTMLAMAALAIDVVTLYVARTEMQRAADGAALAAAKAFVDSGVTTDPTNSTRQTLATDMATAMINSTIQQNKIGGVQPALVGTPTPDFTHDGNPQITVTLQRTDLPMFFARIWGNRAMTVTASAKAEAYNPSSSQTSTGNYVPIQPRCVKPLMIGNLDPRPSGSGAIVDETTGAVLANLVGVRVNLQDGCQGTNPPSQCISGAG
;
A
#
# COMPACT_ATOMS: atom_id res chain seq x y z
N MET A 1 -59.86 -68.33 12.72
CA MET A 1 -60.15 -66.89 12.78
C MET A 1 -58.87 -66.22 13.25
N ASP A 2 -58.06 -65.71 12.34
CA ASP A 2 -56.87 -64.92 12.70
C ASP A 2 -56.98 -63.55 12.01
N HIS A 3 -57.22 -62.52 12.83
CA HIS A 3 -57.15 -61.13 12.42
C HIS A 3 -55.73 -60.63 12.67
N ASN A 4 -54.95 -60.43 11.61
CA ASN A 4 -53.66 -59.75 11.69
C ASN A 4 -53.86 -58.25 11.41
N PRO A 5 -53.77 -57.36 12.41
CA PRO A 5 -53.89 -55.92 12.18
C PRO A 5 -52.65 -55.41 11.44
N ARG A 6 -52.86 -54.94 10.21
CA ARG A 6 -51.79 -54.37 9.39
C ARG A 6 -51.30 -53.06 10.01
N ARG A 7 -50.03 -53.01 10.41
CA ARG A 7 -49.27 -51.80 10.78
C ARG A 7 -49.20 -50.82 9.60
N HIS A 8 -50.23 -49.98 9.42
CA HIS A 8 -50.27 -48.92 8.40
C HIS A 8 -49.92 -47.52 8.93
N GLY A 9 -49.59 -47.38 10.22
CA GLY A 9 -49.33 -46.07 10.85
C GLY A 9 -47.87 -45.58 10.86
N GLU A 10 -46.86 -46.45 10.78
CA GLU A 10 -45.46 -46.05 11.07
C GLU A 10 -44.64 -45.63 9.83
N ARG A 11 -45.10 -45.98 8.62
CA ARG A 11 -44.42 -45.58 7.38
C ARG A 11 -44.58 -44.08 7.06
N GLY A 12 -45.64 -43.45 7.56
CA GLY A 12 -45.88 -42.00 7.40
C GLY A 12 -45.04 -41.13 8.34
N GLN A 13 -44.65 -41.64 9.51
CA GLN A 13 -43.86 -40.87 10.47
C GLN A 13 -42.37 -40.86 10.12
N THR A 14 -41.86 -41.98 9.59
CA THR A 14 -40.45 -42.09 9.16
C THR A 14 -40.12 -41.16 8.00
N ILE A 15 -41.01 -41.01 7.01
CA ILE A 15 -40.79 -40.09 5.88
C ILE A 15 -40.74 -38.62 6.32
N ILE A 16 -41.53 -38.23 7.32
CA ILE A 16 -41.50 -36.87 7.89
C ILE A 16 -40.16 -36.63 8.61
N LEU A 17 -39.72 -37.60 9.42
CA LEU A 17 -38.44 -37.48 10.14
C LEU A 17 -37.26 -37.37 9.17
N VAL A 18 -37.23 -38.21 8.13
CA VAL A 18 -36.18 -38.17 7.10
C VAL A 18 -36.21 -36.82 6.37
N ALA A 19 -37.38 -36.35 5.95
CA ALA A 19 -37.51 -35.06 5.29
C ALA A 19 -36.97 -33.91 6.17
N LEU A 20 -37.30 -33.90 7.47
CA LEU A 20 -36.79 -32.92 8.41
C LEU A 20 -35.26 -32.98 8.54
N THR A 21 -34.67 -34.17 8.66
CA THR A 21 -33.20 -34.31 8.77
C THR A 21 -32.46 -33.84 7.52
N VAL A 22 -33.00 -34.10 6.33
CA VAL A 22 -32.40 -33.63 5.07
C VAL A 22 -32.49 -32.11 4.99
N VAL A 23 -33.63 -31.51 5.35
CA VAL A 23 -33.80 -30.06 5.37
C VAL A 23 -32.85 -29.39 6.36
N THR A 24 -32.67 -29.95 7.57
CA THR A 24 -31.74 -29.37 8.56
C THR A 24 -30.28 -29.51 8.12
N MET A 25 -29.89 -30.63 7.51
CA MET A 25 -28.54 -30.79 6.95
C MET A 25 -28.27 -29.78 5.82
N LEU A 26 -29.24 -29.57 4.92
CA LEU A 26 -29.12 -28.59 3.85
C LEU A 26 -29.05 -27.16 4.40
N ALA A 27 -29.83 -26.83 5.43
CA ALA A 27 -29.78 -25.53 6.09
C ALA A 27 -28.41 -25.26 6.76
N MET A 28 -27.82 -26.27 7.41
CA MET A 28 -26.48 -26.19 7.98
C MET A 28 -25.40 -26.00 6.89
N ALA A 29 -25.48 -26.76 5.79
CA ALA A 29 -24.54 -26.65 4.68
C ALA A 29 -24.62 -25.27 4.00
N ALA A 30 -25.83 -24.77 3.80
CA ALA A 30 -26.11 -23.44 3.29
C ALA A 30 -25.46 -22.33 4.14
N LEU A 31 -25.66 -22.39 5.46
CA LEU A 31 -25.04 -21.46 6.40
C LEU A 31 -23.51 -21.54 6.36
N ALA A 32 -22.95 -22.75 6.29
CA ALA A 32 -21.51 -22.94 6.22
C ALA A 32 -20.89 -22.26 4.98
N ILE A 33 -21.56 -22.35 3.83
CA ILE A 33 -21.12 -21.69 2.60
C ILE A 33 -21.09 -20.16 2.78
N ASP A 34 -22.16 -19.57 3.31
CA ASP A 34 -22.22 -18.12 3.53
C ASP A 34 -21.17 -17.61 4.54
N VAL A 35 -20.87 -18.40 5.57
CA VAL A 35 -19.79 -18.06 6.52
C VAL A 35 -18.44 -18.10 5.83
N VAL A 36 -18.18 -19.12 5.01
CA VAL A 36 -16.91 -19.23 4.26
C VAL A 36 -16.75 -18.08 3.28
N THR A 37 -17.79 -17.72 2.52
CA THR A 37 -17.71 -16.60 1.56
C THR A 37 -17.46 -15.28 2.25
N LEU A 38 -18.09 -15.03 3.42
CA LEU A 38 -17.84 -13.86 4.24
C LEU A 38 -16.39 -13.83 4.75
N TYR A 39 -15.87 -14.96 5.24
CA TYR A 39 -14.49 -15.06 5.70
C TYR A 39 -13.48 -14.77 4.59
N VAL A 40 -13.68 -15.35 3.41
CA VAL A 40 -12.84 -15.10 2.24
C VAL A 40 -12.87 -13.62 1.88
N ALA A 41 -14.07 -13.02 1.76
CA ALA A 41 -14.21 -11.59 1.47
C ALA A 41 -13.51 -10.71 2.51
N ARG A 42 -13.56 -11.07 3.80
CA ARG A 42 -12.84 -10.35 4.85
C ARG A 42 -11.33 -10.43 4.68
N THR A 43 -10.79 -11.60 4.33
CA THR A 43 -9.36 -11.75 4.09
C THR A 43 -8.89 -11.01 2.84
N GLU A 44 -9.69 -11.01 1.76
CA GLU A 44 -9.40 -10.24 0.54
C GLU A 44 -9.46 -8.74 0.82
N MET A 45 -10.46 -8.27 1.56
CA MET A 45 -10.59 -6.87 1.99
C MET A 45 -9.37 -6.42 2.79
N GLN A 46 -8.89 -7.24 3.73
CA GLN A 46 -7.70 -6.91 4.52
C GLN A 46 -6.45 -6.82 3.64
N ARG A 47 -6.22 -7.81 2.77
CA ARG A 47 -5.09 -7.78 1.82
C ARG A 47 -5.13 -6.56 0.90
N ALA A 48 -6.32 -6.18 0.45
CA ALA A 48 -6.50 -4.98 -0.36
C ALA A 48 -6.17 -3.70 0.42
N ALA A 49 -6.60 -3.61 1.69
CA ALA A 49 -6.29 -2.48 2.56
C ALA A 49 -4.78 -2.40 2.85
N ASP A 50 -4.14 -3.53 3.18
CA ASP A 50 -2.70 -3.59 3.44
C ASP A 50 -1.89 -3.19 2.21
N GLY A 51 -2.27 -3.70 1.03
CA GLY A 51 -1.66 -3.33 -0.25
C GLY A 51 -1.81 -1.85 -0.57
N ALA A 52 -3.01 -1.29 -0.35
CA ALA A 52 -3.27 0.13 -0.58
C ALA A 52 -2.49 1.02 0.40
N ALA A 53 -2.41 0.64 1.68
CA ALA A 53 -1.62 1.35 2.68
C ALA A 53 -0.13 1.31 2.34
N LEU A 54 0.41 0.15 1.93
CA LEU A 54 1.81 0.04 1.52
C LEU A 54 2.13 0.85 0.26
N ALA A 55 1.25 0.83 -0.75
CA ALA A 55 1.40 1.63 -1.95
C ALA A 55 1.40 3.13 -1.64
N ALA A 56 0.56 3.56 -0.69
CA ALA A 56 0.54 4.93 -0.18
C ALA A 56 1.83 5.31 0.57
N ALA A 57 2.32 4.43 1.46
CA ALA A 57 3.59 4.65 2.15
C ALA A 57 4.77 4.74 1.17
N LYS A 58 4.77 3.94 0.09
CA LYS A 58 5.77 4.05 -0.98
C LYS A 58 5.72 5.42 -1.67
N ALA A 59 4.53 5.98 -1.86
CA ALA A 59 4.38 7.32 -2.42
C ALA A 59 5.01 8.42 -1.53
N PHE A 60 5.02 8.24 -0.20
CA PHE A 60 5.73 9.15 0.71
C PHE A 60 7.24 9.07 0.56
N VAL A 61 7.78 7.87 0.32
CA VAL A 61 9.21 7.71 0.02
C VAL A 61 9.55 8.38 -1.32
N ASP A 62 8.71 8.20 -2.34
CA ASP A 62 8.96 8.73 -3.69
C ASP A 62 8.79 10.25 -3.80
N SER A 63 7.89 10.84 -3.00
CA SER A 63 7.74 12.30 -2.93
C SER A 63 8.89 13.00 -2.20
N GLY A 64 9.70 12.24 -1.46
CA GLY A 64 10.78 12.78 -0.64
C GLY A 64 10.30 13.52 0.61
N VAL A 65 9.04 13.36 1.04
CA VAL A 65 8.55 13.98 2.28
C VAL A 65 9.24 13.38 3.53
N THR A 66 9.77 12.16 3.43
CA THR A 66 10.50 11.48 4.52
C THR A 66 11.80 12.18 4.92
N THR A 67 12.39 13.01 4.05
CA THR A 67 13.62 13.77 4.37
C THR A 67 13.35 15.15 4.94
N ASP A 68 12.15 15.68 4.74
CA ASP A 68 11.75 17.02 5.19
C ASP A 68 10.23 17.02 5.47
N PRO A 69 9.78 16.34 6.54
CA PRO A 69 8.37 16.21 6.92
C PRO A 69 7.69 17.54 7.24
N THR A 70 8.42 18.62 7.54
CA THR A 70 7.82 19.92 7.89
C THR A 70 7.48 20.78 6.66
N ASN A 71 7.94 20.37 5.48
CA ASN A 71 7.70 21.08 4.23
C ASN A 71 6.29 20.84 3.68
N SER A 72 5.43 21.86 3.77
CA SER A 72 4.03 21.79 3.34
C SER A 72 3.85 21.42 1.86
N THR A 73 4.74 21.88 0.97
CA THR A 73 4.68 21.51 -0.46
C THR A 73 4.92 20.02 -0.67
N ARG A 74 5.87 19.42 0.06
CA ARG A 74 6.12 17.98 0.00
C ARG A 74 5.01 17.16 0.63
N GLN A 75 4.40 17.62 1.72
CA GLN A 75 3.23 16.98 2.31
C GLN A 75 2.05 16.91 1.33
N THR A 76 1.76 18.01 0.62
CA THR A 76 0.69 18.04 -0.39
C THR A 76 0.99 17.06 -1.52
N LEU A 77 2.20 17.11 -2.11
CA LEU A 77 2.61 16.20 -3.17
C LEU A 77 2.53 14.72 -2.72
N ALA A 78 3.01 14.42 -1.51
CA ALA A 78 2.96 13.09 -0.92
C ALA A 78 1.53 12.58 -0.77
N THR A 79 0.61 13.45 -0.34
CA THR A 79 -0.81 13.14 -0.17
C THR A 79 -1.51 12.88 -1.51
N ASP A 80 -1.21 13.69 -2.52
CA ASP A 80 -1.76 13.53 -3.88
C ASP A 80 -1.27 12.23 -4.52
N MET A 81 0.04 11.94 -4.43
CA MET A 81 0.62 10.70 -4.93
C MET A 81 0.09 9.48 -4.18
N ALA A 82 -0.03 9.54 -2.85
CA ALA A 82 -0.61 8.47 -2.05
C ALA A 82 -2.06 8.19 -2.46
N THR A 83 -2.88 9.22 -2.63
CA THR A 83 -4.28 9.07 -3.05
C THR A 83 -4.38 8.42 -4.43
N ALA A 84 -3.52 8.80 -5.38
CA ALA A 84 -3.47 8.19 -6.71
C ALA A 84 -3.09 6.69 -6.64
N MET A 85 -2.08 6.34 -5.82
CA MET A 85 -1.62 4.96 -5.63
C MET A 85 -2.65 4.09 -4.89
N ILE A 86 -3.38 4.65 -3.94
CA ILE A 86 -4.50 3.97 -3.26
C ILE A 86 -5.57 3.63 -4.29
N ASN A 87 -6.00 4.60 -5.11
CA ASN A 87 -7.04 4.40 -6.11
C ASN A 87 -6.66 3.33 -7.15
N SER A 88 -5.41 3.33 -7.63
CA SER A 88 -4.94 2.30 -8.57
C SER A 88 -4.91 0.90 -7.94
N THR A 89 -4.48 0.80 -6.68
CA THR A 89 -4.42 -0.48 -5.95
C THR A 89 -5.81 -1.06 -5.68
N ILE A 90 -6.78 -0.20 -5.35
CA ILE A 90 -8.17 -0.61 -5.13
C ILE A 90 -8.81 -1.09 -6.43
N GLN A 91 -8.54 -0.45 -7.58
CA GLN A 91 -9.07 -0.89 -8.88
C GLN A 91 -8.61 -2.31 -9.25
N GLN A 92 -7.41 -2.70 -8.84
CA GLN A 92 -6.84 -4.02 -9.09
C GLN A 92 -7.35 -5.08 -8.10
N ASN A 93 -7.56 -4.70 -6.84
CA ASN A 93 -8.00 -5.62 -5.78
C ASN A 93 -9.53 -5.59 -5.62
N LYS A 94 -10.23 -6.32 -6.48
CA LYS A 94 -11.70 -6.47 -6.43
C LYS A 94 -12.09 -7.57 -5.44
N ILE A 95 -13.14 -7.34 -4.65
CA ILE A 95 -13.71 -8.31 -3.70
C ILE A 95 -15.09 -8.70 -4.18
N GLY A 96 -15.29 -9.98 -4.46
CA GLY A 96 -16.53 -10.47 -5.07
C GLY A 96 -16.82 -9.81 -6.43
N GLY A 97 -15.78 -9.51 -7.22
CA GLY A 97 -15.89 -8.95 -8.57
C GLY A 97 -16.12 -7.43 -8.64
N VAL A 98 -16.24 -6.74 -7.51
CA VAL A 98 -16.47 -5.29 -7.45
C VAL A 98 -15.37 -4.60 -6.65
N GLN A 99 -15.05 -3.37 -7.05
CA GLN A 99 -14.07 -2.55 -6.37
C GLN A 99 -14.58 -2.15 -4.96
N PRO A 100 -13.76 -2.29 -3.91
CA PRO A 100 -14.12 -1.77 -2.58
C PRO A 100 -14.11 -0.23 -2.59
N ALA A 101 -14.98 0.38 -1.80
CA ALA A 101 -15.02 1.83 -1.61
C ALA A 101 -14.04 2.26 -0.50
N LEU A 102 -13.45 3.44 -0.63
CA LEU A 102 -12.77 4.07 0.51
C LEU A 102 -13.80 4.54 1.53
N VAL A 103 -13.49 4.35 2.81
CA VAL A 103 -14.24 4.93 3.92
C VAL A 103 -13.47 6.14 4.42
N GLY A 104 -14.04 7.32 4.17
CA GLY A 104 -13.40 8.59 4.51
C GLY A 104 -12.22 8.92 3.59
N THR A 105 -11.53 10.02 3.90
CA THR A 105 -10.28 10.40 3.24
C THR A 105 -9.10 9.73 3.94
N PRO A 106 -8.17 9.07 3.22
CA PRO A 106 -6.92 8.60 3.82
C PRO A 106 -6.24 9.76 4.54
N THR A 107 -6.00 9.62 5.84
CA THR A 107 -5.37 10.65 6.64
C THR A 107 -3.87 10.36 6.73
N PRO A 108 -3.01 11.13 6.04
CA PRO A 108 -1.58 11.08 6.28
C PRO A 108 -1.28 11.65 7.66
N ASP A 109 -0.39 11.00 8.38
CA ASP A 109 0.13 11.42 9.68
C ASP A 109 1.61 11.74 9.53
N PHE A 110 1.92 13.03 9.49
CA PHE A 110 3.28 13.57 9.41
C PHE A 110 3.85 13.95 10.79
N THR A 111 3.17 13.61 11.89
CA THR A 111 3.62 13.97 13.26
C THR A 111 4.82 13.16 13.73
N HIS A 112 5.14 12.07 13.02
CA HIS A 112 6.28 11.22 13.29
C HIS A 112 7.47 11.69 12.45
N ASP A 113 8.52 12.19 13.12
CA ASP A 113 9.71 12.78 12.48
C ASP A 113 10.36 11.84 11.45
N GLY A 114 10.21 12.19 10.17
CA GLY A 114 10.78 11.49 9.02
C GLY A 114 10.09 10.15 8.69
N ASN A 115 9.13 9.71 9.51
CA ASN A 115 8.46 8.42 9.38
C ASN A 115 6.94 8.59 9.24
N PRO A 116 6.47 9.24 8.15
CA PRO A 116 5.06 9.48 7.96
C PRO A 116 4.28 8.18 7.82
N GLN A 117 3.10 8.17 8.41
CA GLN A 117 2.20 7.02 8.41
C GLN A 117 0.91 7.35 7.66
N ILE A 118 0.25 6.35 7.11
CA ILE A 118 -1.04 6.53 6.44
C ILE A 118 -1.96 5.37 6.78
N THR A 119 -3.20 5.73 7.10
CA THR A 119 -4.27 4.75 7.38
C THR A 119 -5.25 4.73 6.22
N VAL A 120 -5.51 3.53 5.70
CA VAL A 120 -6.45 3.29 4.60
C VAL A 120 -7.55 2.38 5.14
N THR A 121 -8.80 2.83 4.99
CA THR A 121 -9.98 2.03 5.35
C THR A 121 -10.82 1.78 4.12
N LEU A 122 -11.10 0.51 3.85
CA LEU A 122 -11.87 0.05 2.71
C LEU A 122 -13.15 -0.62 3.18
N GLN A 123 -14.22 -0.46 2.42
CA GLN A 123 -15.52 -1.08 2.67
C GLN A 123 -16.13 -1.62 1.40
N ARG A 124 -16.72 -2.81 1.53
CA ARG A 124 -17.59 -3.38 0.52
C ARG A 124 -18.99 -3.52 1.12
N THR A 125 -19.92 -2.71 0.63
CA THR A 125 -21.35 -2.92 0.86
C THR A 125 -21.87 -3.93 -0.17
N ASP A 126 -22.93 -4.67 0.17
CA ASP A 126 -23.62 -5.56 -0.76
C ASP A 126 -22.78 -6.77 -1.23
N LEU A 127 -22.07 -7.40 -0.30
CA LEU A 127 -21.51 -8.72 -0.55
C LEU A 127 -22.66 -9.72 -0.76
N PRO A 128 -22.75 -10.40 -1.92
CA PRO A 128 -23.82 -11.33 -2.20
C PRO A 128 -23.69 -12.57 -1.29
N MET A 129 -24.73 -12.82 -0.49
CA MET A 129 -24.86 -14.03 0.31
C MET A 129 -25.85 -14.97 -0.41
N PHE A 130 -25.50 -16.25 -0.52
CA PHE A 130 -26.26 -17.20 -1.34
C PHE A 130 -27.52 -17.67 -0.60
N PHE A 131 -27.39 -18.04 0.67
CA PHE A 131 -28.49 -18.64 1.43
C PHE A 131 -29.05 -17.72 2.53
N ALA A 132 -28.29 -16.74 2.99
CA ALA A 132 -28.73 -15.75 3.96
C ALA A 132 -29.92 -14.91 3.47
N ARG A 133 -30.09 -14.86 2.15
CA ARG A 133 -31.25 -14.25 1.49
C ARG A 133 -32.58 -14.89 1.89
N ILE A 134 -32.56 -16.18 2.25
CA ILE A 134 -33.75 -16.93 2.73
C ILE A 134 -34.25 -16.36 4.05
N TRP A 135 -33.36 -15.84 4.90
CA TRP A 135 -33.68 -15.29 6.23
C TRP A 135 -33.78 -13.75 6.26
N GLY A 136 -33.90 -13.09 5.09
CA GLY A 136 -34.11 -11.64 4.99
C GLY A 136 -32.83 -10.80 4.90
N ASN A 137 -31.65 -11.37 5.14
CA ASN A 137 -30.37 -10.67 5.02
C ASN A 137 -29.87 -10.75 3.57
N ARG A 138 -30.16 -9.72 2.78
CA ARG A 138 -29.87 -9.69 1.34
C ARG A 138 -28.47 -9.19 0.98
N ALA A 139 -27.80 -8.52 1.92
CA ALA A 139 -26.52 -7.87 1.73
C ALA A 139 -25.75 -7.83 3.04
N MET A 140 -24.47 -8.17 2.98
CA MET A 140 -23.54 -7.98 4.10
C MET A 140 -22.51 -6.92 3.74
N THR A 141 -22.08 -6.18 4.76
CA THR A 141 -21.02 -5.19 4.64
C THR A 141 -19.76 -5.68 5.32
N VAL A 142 -18.63 -5.60 4.63
CA VAL A 142 -17.32 -5.95 5.17
C VAL A 142 -16.42 -4.72 5.09
N THR A 143 -15.77 -4.41 6.21
CA THR A 143 -14.84 -3.30 6.33
C THR A 143 -13.49 -3.81 6.80
N ALA A 144 -12.41 -3.29 6.24
CA ALA A 144 -11.04 -3.56 6.65
C ALA A 144 -10.25 -2.26 6.71
N SER A 145 -9.28 -2.19 7.61
CA SER A 145 -8.42 -1.03 7.79
C SER A 145 -6.97 -1.48 7.94
N ALA A 146 -6.06 -0.71 7.37
CA ALA A 146 -4.63 -0.96 7.41
C ALA A 146 -3.87 0.35 7.59
N LYS A 147 -2.77 0.29 8.33
CA LYS A 147 -1.86 1.42 8.54
C LYS A 147 -0.46 1.02 8.11
N ALA A 148 0.18 1.86 7.30
CA ALA A 148 1.54 1.65 6.83
C ALA A 148 2.41 2.87 7.15
N GLU A 149 3.70 2.62 7.33
CA GLU A 149 4.72 3.63 7.64
C GLU A 149 5.76 3.67 6.52
N ALA A 150 6.15 4.88 6.13
CA ALA A 150 7.32 5.10 5.31
C ALA A 150 8.54 5.29 6.24
N TYR A 151 9.17 4.19 6.63
CA TYR A 151 10.29 4.22 7.57
C TYR A 151 11.52 4.89 6.94
N ASN A 152 12.06 5.90 7.64
CA ASN A 152 13.31 6.53 7.26
C ASN A 152 14.38 6.40 8.37
N PRO A 153 15.47 5.64 8.16
CA PRO A 153 16.50 5.47 9.17
C PRO A 153 17.32 6.75 9.47
N SER A 154 17.29 7.78 8.60
CA SER A 154 18.04 9.03 8.87
C SER A 154 17.47 9.89 9.99
N SER A 155 16.17 9.77 10.30
CA SER A 155 15.54 10.50 11.41
C SER A 155 15.56 9.71 12.73
N SER A 156 15.88 8.41 12.69
CA SER A 156 15.87 7.52 13.85
C SER A 156 17.05 7.73 14.84
N GLN A 157 18.08 8.51 14.49
CA GLN A 157 19.33 8.54 15.28
C GLN A 157 19.54 9.78 16.16
N THR A 158 18.77 10.85 16.00
CA THR A 158 18.82 11.97 16.97
C THR A 158 17.49 12.73 16.99
N SER A 159 16.77 12.67 18.11
CA SER A 159 15.72 13.63 18.49
C SER A 159 16.29 15.04 18.66
N THR A 160 16.85 15.63 17.60
CA THR A 160 17.51 16.95 17.61
C THR A 160 17.26 17.71 16.30
N GLY A 161 16.43 17.20 15.38
CA GLY A 161 16.04 17.93 14.16
C GLY A 161 17.16 18.10 13.12
N ASN A 162 18.30 17.42 13.28
CA ASN A 162 19.40 17.46 12.33
C ASN A 162 19.39 16.15 11.53
N TYR A 163 18.92 16.22 10.28
CA TYR A 163 18.88 15.08 9.37
C TYR A 163 20.31 14.61 9.07
N VAL A 164 20.65 13.38 9.45
CA VAL A 164 21.90 12.76 9.00
C VAL A 164 21.60 12.03 7.69
N PRO A 165 22.14 12.48 6.53
CA PRO A 165 21.82 11.88 5.24
C PRO A 165 22.18 10.39 5.23
N ILE A 166 21.21 9.58 4.79
CA ILE A 166 21.32 8.12 4.71
C ILE A 166 22.46 7.79 3.72
N GLN A 167 23.25 6.76 4.01
CA GLN A 167 23.93 5.96 2.99
C GLN A 167 23.00 4.78 2.61
N PRO A 168 22.21 4.85 1.52
CA PRO A 168 21.39 3.73 1.09
C PRO A 168 22.22 2.78 0.22
N ARG A 169 22.12 1.47 0.48
CA ARG A 169 22.64 0.39 -0.40
C ARG A 169 22.04 0.41 -1.81
N CYS A 170 21.04 1.26 -2.06
CA CYS A 170 20.49 1.56 -3.38
C CYS A 170 20.40 3.08 -3.54
N VAL A 171 21.53 3.76 -3.75
CA VAL A 171 21.49 5.11 -4.33
C VAL A 171 20.97 4.94 -5.76
N LYS A 172 19.98 5.74 -6.17
CA LYS A 172 19.76 5.94 -7.61
C LYS A 172 21.11 6.35 -8.24
N PRO A 173 21.40 6.06 -9.52
CA PRO A 173 22.60 6.59 -10.14
C PRO A 173 22.67 8.10 -9.91
N LEU A 174 23.75 8.53 -9.28
CA LEU A 174 24.02 9.93 -8.98
C LEU A 174 24.14 10.64 -10.34
N MET A 175 23.24 11.58 -10.61
CA MET A 175 23.35 12.43 -11.79
C MET A 175 24.25 13.58 -11.40
N ILE A 176 25.44 13.62 -11.96
CA ILE A 176 26.47 14.62 -11.72
C ILE A 176 26.46 15.55 -12.93
N GLY A 177 26.50 16.87 -12.70
CA GLY A 177 26.65 17.83 -13.79
C GLY A 177 27.92 17.56 -14.59
N ASN A 178 27.87 17.73 -15.91
CA ASN A 178 28.99 17.49 -16.82
C ASN A 178 30.03 18.64 -16.74
N LEU A 179 30.67 18.81 -15.58
CA LEU A 179 31.59 19.91 -15.28
C LEU A 179 32.79 19.39 -14.50
N ASP A 180 34.00 19.80 -14.87
CA ASP A 180 35.23 19.41 -14.16
C ASP A 180 35.21 19.97 -12.72
N PRO A 181 35.31 19.11 -11.68
CA PRO A 181 35.28 19.51 -10.27
C PRO A 181 36.51 20.28 -9.77
N ARG A 182 37.57 20.44 -10.59
CA ARG A 182 38.80 21.12 -10.17
C ARG A 182 38.61 22.64 -10.10
N PRO A 183 39.28 23.34 -9.17
CA PRO A 183 39.14 24.79 -9.01
C PRO A 183 39.57 25.63 -10.24
N SER A 184 40.31 25.03 -11.19
CA SER A 184 40.69 25.63 -12.47
C SER A 184 40.00 24.97 -13.69
N GLY A 185 39.13 24.00 -13.46
CA GLY A 185 38.41 23.26 -14.50
C GLY A 185 37.17 24.01 -14.93
N SER A 186 37.22 24.63 -16.11
CA SER A 186 36.06 25.24 -16.77
C SER A 186 35.52 24.38 -17.92
N GLY A 187 36.02 23.14 -18.05
CA GLY A 187 35.64 22.18 -19.09
C GLY A 187 34.61 21.15 -18.66
N ALA A 188 33.99 20.49 -19.63
CA ALA A 188 33.11 19.34 -19.41
C ALA A 188 33.91 18.07 -19.06
N ILE A 189 33.32 17.17 -18.27
CA ILE A 189 33.91 15.85 -17.99
C ILE A 189 33.86 14.98 -19.24
N VAL A 190 32.75 15.06 -19.97
CA VAL A 190 32.45 14.33 -21.19
C VAL A 190 32.18 15.34 -22.30
N ASP A 191 32.81 15.15 -23.46
CA ASP A 191 32.47 15.90 -24.66
C ASP A 191 31.07 15.51 -25.13
N GLU A 192 30.16 16.49 -25.22
CA GLU A 192 28.76 16.24 -25.62
C GLU A 192 28.62 15.83 -27.09
N THR A 193 29.61 16.12 -27.92
CA THR A 193 29.61 15.83 -29.36
C THR A 193 30.25 14.48 -29.66
N THR A 194 31.31 14.11 -28.94
CA THR A 194 32.09 12.89 -29.21
C THR A 194 31.90 11.79 -28.17
N GLY A 195 31.33 12.10 -26.99
CA GLY A 195 31.17 11.18 -25.86
C GLY A 195 32.48 10.81 -25.16
N ALA A 196 33.60 11.43 -25.54
CA ALA A 196 34.91 11.16 -24.95
C ALA A 196 35.02 11.78 -23.56
N VAL A 197 35.65 11.07 -22.63
CA VAL A 197 35.98 11.61 -21.30
C VAL A 197 37.19 12.54 -21.46
N LEU A 198 36.97 13.84 -21.34
CA LEU A 198 37.97 14.89 -21.58
C LEU A 198 38.90 15.11 -20.38
N ALA A 199 38.43 14.83 -19.16
CA ALA A 199 39.19 15.01 -17.92
C ALA A 199 39.55 13.67 -17.28
N ASN A 200 40.85 13.40 -17.07
CA ASN A 200 41.29 12.21 -16.33
C ASN A 200 41.00 12.39 -14.83
N LEU A 201 39.89 11.82 -14.36
CA LEU A 201 39.38 11.93 -12.99
C LEU A 201 39.66 10.70 -12.13
N VAL A 202 40.51 9.78 -12.59
CA VAL A 202 40.85 8.57 -11.83
C VAL A 202 41.54 8.95 -10.53
N GLY A 203 40.95 8.55 -9.40
CA GLY A 203 41.49 8.80 -8.05
C GLY A 203 41.15 10.17 -7.45
N VAL A 204 40.39 11.01 -8.15
CA VAL A 204 39.95 12.31 -7.62
C VAL A 204 38.85 12.12 -6.58
N ARG A 205 39.01 12.76 -5.42
CA ARG A 205 37.96 12.86 -4.41
C ARG A 205 37.15 14.12 -4.66
N VAL A 206 35.84 14.00 -4.60
CA VAL A 206 34.91 15.09 -4.86
C VAL A 206 33.94 15.17 -3.70
N ASN A 207 33.74 16.38 -3.18
CA ASN A 207 32.71 16.66 -2.20
C ASN A 207 31.43 17.01 -2.93
N LEU A 208 30.37 16.25 -2.63
CA LEU A 208 29.02 16.48 -3.09
C LEU A 208 28.29 17.27 -2.00
N GLN A 209 27.76 18.44 -2.34
CA GLN A 209 26.93 19.21 -1.42
C GLN A 209 25.46 18.97 -1.75
N ASP A 210 24.67 18.62 -0.73
CA ASP A 210 23.22 18.49 -0.87
C ASP A 210 22.57 19.86 -1.07
N GLY A 211 21.60 19.94 -1.99
CA GLY A 211 20.76 21.13 -2.14
C GLY A 211 21.36 22.23 -3.01
N CYS A 212 21.52 21.97 -4.32
CA CYS A 212 21.53 23.03 -5.33
C CYS A 212 20.13 23.68 -5.42
N GLN A 213 19.65 24.29 -4.33
CA GLN A 213 18.41 25.04 -4.27
C GLN A 213 18.76 26.52 -4.47
N GLY A 214 18.34 27.11 -5.59
CA GLY A 214 18.48 28.54 -5.87
C GLY A 214 19.47 28.92 -7.00
N THR A 215 19.85 30.19 -7.05
CA THR A 215 20.67 30.86 -8.09
C THR A 215 22.17 30.53 -8.05
N ASN A 216 22.59 29.52 -7.29
CA ASN A 216 24.00 29.19 -7.17
C ASN A 216 24.52 28.53 -8.47
N PRO A 217 25.68 28.97 -8.98
CA PRO A 217 26.24 28.39 -10.19
C PRO A 217 26.62 26.92 -9.96
N PRO A 218 26.47 26.06 -10.98
CA PRO A 218 26.66 24.60 -10.85
C PRO A 218 28.08 24.17 -10.41
N SER A 219 29.06 25.08 -10.46
CA SER A 219 30.41 24.89 -9.91
C SER A 219 30.47 24.83 -8.38
N GLN A 220 29.40 25.18 -7.67
CA GLN A 220 29.34 25.09 -6.20
C GLN A 220 28.77 23.76 -5.67
N CYS A 221 28.15 22.95 -6.54
CA CYS A 221 27.52 21.70 -6.13
C CYS A 221 28.50 20.52 -6.06
N ILE A 222 29.64 20.65 -6.73
CA ILE A 222 30.67 19.64 -6.89
C ILE A 222 32.00 20.37 -6.76
N SER A 223 32.73 20.13 -5.67
CA SER A 223 34.05 20.73 -5.44
C SER A 223 35.10 19.65 -5.24
N GLY A 224 36.30 19.86 -5.80
CA GLY A 224 37.45 19.01 -5.53
C GLY A 224 37.75 18.97 -4.03
N ALA A 225 37.82 17.78 -3.45
CA ALA A 225 38.43 17.62 -2.15
C ALA A 225 39.95 17.68 -2.36
N GLY A 226 40.61 18.66 -1.73
CA GLY A 226 42.07 18.79 -1.75
C GLY A 226 42.78 17.55 -1.25
#